data_AF-A0A8T7BK16-F1
#
_entry.id   AF-A0A8T7BK16-F1
#
_cell.length_a   1.000
_cell.length_b   1.000
_cell.length_c   1.000
_cell.angle_alpha   90.00
_cell.angle_beta   90.00
_cell.angle_gamma   90.00
#
_symmetry.space_group_name_H-M   'P 1'
#
loop_
_entity.id
_entity.type
_entity.pdbx_description
1 polymer ?
#
loop_
_entity_poly.entity_id
_entity_poly.type
_entity_poly.pdbx_seq_one_letter_code
_entity_poly.pdbx_strand_id
1 'polypeptide(L)'
;MVGMMQELTPQEIVVELNKFIIGQDEAKRAVAIALRNRWRRMQVDINLRNEITPKNILMIGPTGVGKTEIARRLAKLANAPFIKVEATKFTEVGYVGRDVESIIRDLADMSVKMTREQEFEKVWPRAEEAAKFRILDILLPQARDIDESVNNANANATREKFRSMLDEGKLDEKEIEIEVSMQAIGVEIMAPPGMEEMTSQLQGMFQNMGGNKKKLRKLKIQDALKVLSEEEAAKLVNEDDIKVRALENVEQNGLVFLDEIDKVTRRGDHSGPDVSREGVQRDLLPLVEGSTVSTRYGMVKTDHILFIASGAFHLSKPSDLIPELQGRLPIRVELKALDAND
;
A
#
# COMPACT_ATOMS: atom_id res chain seq x y z
N MET A 1 3.65 3.51 18.68
CA MET A 1 2.58 2.49 18.73
C MET A 1 2.77 1.32 17.74
N VAL A 2 3.72 1.37 16.79
CA VAL A 2 3.91 0.31 15.77
C VAL A 2 4.40 -1.04 16.34
N GLY A 3 5.12 -1.04 17.48
CA GLY A 3 5.60 -2.28 18.13
C GLY A 3 4.54 -3.09 18.88
N MET A 4 3.41 -2.49 19.29
CA MET A 4 2.41 -3.18 20.12
C MET A 4 1.41 -4.02 19.30
N MET A 5 1.22 -3.75 18.00
CA MET A 5 0.23 -4.47 17.19
C MET A 5 0.70 -5.84 16.69
N GLN A 6 2.01 -6.13 16.73
CA GLN A 6 2.52 -7.45 16.36
C GLN A 6 2.24 -8.53 17.42
N GLU A 7 1.84 -8.15 18.64
CA GLU A 7 1.66 -9.09 19.76
C GLU A 7 0.21 -9.55 19.96
N LEU A 8 -0.74 -9.08 19.14
CA LEU A 8 -2.15 -9.42 19.31
C LEU A 8 -2.35 -10.95 19.33
N THR A 9 -3.05 -11.41 20.35
CA THR A 9 -3.53 -12.78 20.46
C THR A 9 -4.66 -13.02 19.45
N PRO A 10 -4.92 -14.28 19.05
CA PRO A 10 -6.04 -14.58 18.17
C PRO A 10 -7.39 -14.05 18.69
N GLN A 11 -7.59 -14.03 20.01
CA GLN A 11 -8.82 -13.50 20.61
C GLN A 11 -8.93 -11.99 20.43
N GLU A 12 -7.85 -11.23 20.66
CA GLU A 12 -7.84 -9.78 20.45
C GLU A 12 -8.05 -9.42 18.98
N ILE A 13 -7.47 -10.17 18.05
CA ILE A 13 -7.71 -9.97 16.60
C ILE A 13 -9.19 -10.17 16.29
N VAL A 14 -9.83 -11.22 16.80
CA VAL A 14 -11.27 -11.46 16.60
C VAL A 14 -12.11 -10.32 17.20
N VAL A 15 -11.78 -9.86 18.41
CA VAL A 15 -12.47 -8.72 19.05
C VAL A 15 -12.36 -7.45 18.20
N GLU A 16 -11.19 -7.20 17.62
CA GLU A 16 -11.00 -6.04 16.75
C GLU A 16 -11.77 -6.18 15.43
N LEU A 17 -11.80 -7.38 14.84
CA LEU A 17 -12.61 -7.67 13.66
C LEU A 17 -14.12 -7.55 13.94
N ASN A 18 -14.58 -7.87 15.15
CA ASN A 18 -15.98 -7.74 15.55
C ASN A 18 -16.50 -6.30 15.53
N LYS A 19 -15.60 -5.29 15.57
CA LYS A 19 -16.00 -3.88 15.45
C LYS A 19 -16.47 -3.50 14.05
N PHE A 20 -16.11 -4.28 13.03
CA PHE A 20 -16.34 -3.95 11.62
C PHE A 20 -17.10 -5.02 10.85
N ILE A 21 -17.00 -6.28 11.26
CA ILE A 21 -17.66 -7.42 10.61
C ILE A 21 -18.63 -8.03 11.61
N ILE A 22 -19.90 -8.18 11.21
CA ILE A 22 -20.93 -8.88 11.99
C ILE A 22 -20.90 -10.37 11.64
N GLY A 23 -21.09 -11.24 12.65
CA GLY A 23 -21.08 -12.70 12.46
C GLY A 23 -19.75 -13.27 11.94
N GLN A 24 -19.82 -14.35 11.16
CA GLN A 24 -18.65 -14.97 10.49
C GLN A 24 -17.49 -15.36 11.42
N ASP A 25 -17.79 -15.85 12.63
CA ASP A 25 -16.79 -16.12 13.66
C ASP A 25 -15.71 -17.12 13.24
N GLU A 26 -16.08 -18.13 12.44
CA GLU A 26 -15.14 -19.12 11.94
C GLU A 26 -14.09 -18.49 11.03
N ALA A 27 -14.51 -17.63 10.11
CA ALA A 27 -13.62 -16.89 9.21
C ALA A 27 -12.71 -15.94 10.00
N LYS A 28 -13.25 -15.23 11.00
CA LYS A 28 -12.45 -14.37 11.90
C LYS A 28 -11.38 -15.17 12.65
N ARG A 29 -11.72 -16.33 13.20
CA ARG A 29 -10.76 -17.21 13.89
C ARG A 29 -9.68 -17.72 12.93
N ALA A 30 -10.06 -18.14 11.73
CA ALA A 30 -9.13 -18.63 10.71
C ALA A 30 -8.08 -17.56 10.36
N VAL A 31 -8.52 -16.33 10.07
CA VAL A 31 -7.58 -15.23 9.75
C VAL A 31 -6.74 -14.79 10.95
N ALA A 32 -7.32 -14.83 12.16
CA ALA A 32 -6.59 -14.51 13.38
C ALA A 32 -5.47 -15.51 13.68
N ILE A 33 -5.71 -16.80 13.43
CA ILE A 33 -4.68 -17.85 13.54
C ILE A 33 -3.59 -17.64 12.50
N ALA A 34 -3.95 -17.35 11.24
CA ALA A 34 -2.97 -17.09 10.19
C ALA A 34 -2.06 -15.91 10.53
N LEU A 35 -2.62 -14.79 11.00
CA LEU A 35 -1.86 -13.62 11.44
C LEU A 35 -1.00 -13.94 12.68
N ARG A 36 -1.52 -14.71 13.65
CA ARG A 36 -0.72 -15.10 14.83
C ARG A 36 0.44 -16.03 14.47
N ASN A 37 0.24 -16.96 13.54
CA ASN A 37 1.30 -17.87 13.08
C ASN A 37 2.45 -17.10 12.44
N ARG A 38 2.15 -15.98 11.79
CA ARG A 38 3.16 -15.07 11.25
C ARG A 38 4.03 -14.42 12.33
N TRP A 39 3.43 -13.96 13.43
CA TRP A 39 4.21 -13.51 14.60
C TRP A 39 5.02 -14.66 15.20
N ARG A 40 4.43 -15.85 15.36
CA ARG A 40 5.15 -17.04 15.86
C ARG A 40 6.35 -17.39 14.99
N ARG A 41 6.24 -17.29 13.66
CA ARG A 41 7.35 -17.47 12.72
C ARG A 41 8.50 -16.48 12.99
N MET A 42 8.20 -15.26 13.40
CA MET A 42 9.23 -14.28 13.77
C MET A 42 9.91 -14.58 15.11
N GLN A 43 9.36 -15.49 15.93
CA GLN A 43 9.96 -15.89 17.21
C GLN A 43 10.83 -17.14 17.10
N VAL A 44 10.84 -17.85 15.95
CA VAL A 44 11.71 -19.01 15.74
C VAL A 44 13.06 -18.60 15.16
N ASP A 45 14.04 -19.50 15.33
CA ASP A 45 15.38 -19.38 14.75
C ASP A 45 15.33 -19.18 13.23
N ILE A 46 16.32 -18.44 12.70
CA ILE A 46 16.38 -18.04 11.29
C ILE A 46 16.31 -19.22 10.31
N ASN A 47 16.96 -20.34 10.66
CA ASN A 47 16.96 -21.54 9.81
C ASN A 47 15.56 -22.16 9.73
N LEU A 48 14.84 -22.23 10.85
CA LEU A 48 13.49 -22.77 10.89
C LEU A 48 12.46 -21.79 10.31
N ARG A 49 12.74 -20.48 10.38
CA ARG A 49 11.86 -19.43 9.87
C ARG A 49 11.54 -19.62 8.39
N ASN A 50 12.55 -19.93 7.59
CA ASN A 50 12.43 -20.09 6.13
C ASN A 50 11.61 -21.33 5.74
N GLU A 51 11.63 -22.38 6.57
CA GLU A 51 10.88 -23.62 6.35
C GLU A 51 9.38 -23.48 6.69
N ILE A 52 9.00 -22.46 7.47
CA ILE A 52 7.61 -22.22 7.86
C ILE A 52 6.90 -21.38 6.80
N THR A 53 6.14 -22.07 5.95
CA THR A 53 5.28 -21.43 4.94
C THR A 53 3.99 -20.85 5.55
N PRO A 54 3.47 -19.74 5.00
CA PRO A 54 2.17 -19.20 5.36
C PRO A 54 1.06 -20.24 5.20
N LYS A 55 0.08 -20.21 6.11
CA LYS A 55 -1.13 -21.02 6.01
C LYS A 55 -2.17 -20.22 5.24
N ASN A 56 -2.11 -20.29 3.91
CA ASN A 56 -3.05 -19.59 3.03
C ASN A 56 -4.49 -20.10 3.25
N ILE A 57 -5.44 -19.24 2.93
CA ILE A 57 -6.85 -19.41 3.31
C ILE A 57 -7.71 -19.46 2.05
N LEU A 58 -8.66 -20.39 2.00
CA LEU A 58 -9.77 -20.42 1.05
C LEU A 58 -11.08 -20.09 1.77
N MET A 59 -11.65 -18.93 1.47
CA MET A 59 -12.96 -18.48 1.93
C MET A 59 -14.05 -18.92 0.94
N ILE A 60 -15.04 -19.64 1.44
CA ILE A 60 -16.16 -20.17 0.66
C ILE A 60 -17.44 -19.50 1.15
N GLY A 61 -18.27 -18.94 0.28
CA GLY A 61 -19.57 -18.42 0.68
C GLY A 61 -20.18 -17.45 -0.33
N PRO A 62 -21.45 -17.06 -0.20
CA PRO A 62 -22.12 -16.19 -1.17
C PRO A 62 -21.53 -14.78 -1.19
N THR A 63 -21.86 -14.00 -2.22
CA THR A 63 -21.44 -12.59 -2.30
C THR A 63 -22.06 -11.78 -1.16
N GLY A 64 -21.42 -10.68 -0.76
CA GLY A 64 -21.95 -9.76 0.26
C GLY A 64 -21.77 -10.19 1.73
N VAL A 65 -21.31 -11.40 2.03
CA VAL A 65 -21.16 -11.89 3.43
C VAL A 65 -19.90 -11.40 4.17
N GLY A 66 -19.14 -10.48 3.58
CA GLY A 66 -17.97 -9.87 4.24
C GLY A 66 -16.60 -10.52 3.97
N LYS A 67 -16.46 -11.46 3.02
CA LYS A 67 -15.17 -12.10 2.66
C LYS A 67 -14.03 -11.10 2.44
N THR A 68 -14.23 -10.13 1.55
CA THR A 68 -13.24 -9.10 1.25
C THR A 68 -13.00 -8.16 2.43
N GLU A 69 -14.03 -7.87 3.22
CA GLU A 69 -13.92 -6.94 4.35
C GLU A 69 -13.10 -7.54 5.48
N ILE A 70 -13.24 -8.85 5.76
CA ILE A 70 -12.38 -9.58 6.71
C ILE A 70 -10.92 -9.46 6.30
N ALA A 71 -10.58 -9.74 5.03
CA ALA A 71 -9.20 -9.67 4.53
C ALA A 71 -8.64 -8.23 4.56
N ARG A 72 -9.44 -7.24 4.15
CA ARG A 72 -9.06 -5.81 4.18
C ARG A 72 -8.79 -5.34 5.60
N ARG A 73 -9.68 -5.69 6.56
CA ARG A 73 -9.51 -5.32 7.97
C ARG A 73 -8.32 -6.02 8.58
N LEU A 74 -8.11 -7.30 8.28
CA LEU A 74 -6.93 -8.03 8.72
C LEU A 74 -5.63 -7.34 8.28
N ALA A 75 -5.54 -6.92 7.01
CA ALA A 75 -4.37 -6.22 6.51
C ALA A 75 -4.14 -4.88 7.22
N LYS A 76 -5.21 -4.10 7.44
CA LYS A 76 -5.12 -2.84 8.18
C LYS A 76 -4.66 -3.05 9.63
N LEU A 77 -5.14 -4.09 10.29
CA LEU A 77 -4.73 -4.45 11.66
C LEU A 77 -3.28 -4.92 11.74
N ALA A 78 -2.84 -5.67 10.74
CA ALA A 78 -1.46 -6.13 10.63
C ALA A 78 -0.48 -5.05 10.15
N ASN A 79 -0.98 -3.85 9.80
CA ASN A 79 -0.22 -2.83 9.08
C ASN A 79 0.53 -3.44 7.88
N ALA A 80 -0.19 -4.24 7.10
CA ALA A 80 0.32 -5.02 5.98
C ALA A 80 -0.09 -4.41 4.63
N PRO A 81 0.78 -4.45 3.60
CA PRO A 81 0.39 -4.10 2.25
C PRO A 81 -0.64 -5.11 1.74
N PHE A 82 -1.68 -4.61 1.08
CA PHE A 82 -2.86 -5.37 0.66
C PHE A 82 -3.24 -5.08 -0.77
N ILE A 83 -3.53 -6.14 -1.54
CA ILE A 83 -4.08 -6.02 -2.89
C ILE A 83 -5.27 -6.99 -3.05
N LYS A 84 -6.36 -6.51 -3.66
CA LYS A 84 -7.46 -7.36 -4.16
C LYS A 84 -7.32 -7.50 -5.65
N VAL A 85 -7.38 -8.73 -6.15
CA VAL A 85 -7.38 -9.04 -7.59
C VAL A 85 -8.44 -10.10 -7.88
N GLU A 86 -9.16 -9.95 -9.00
CA GLU A 86 -10.11 -10.95 -9.49
C GLU A 86 -9.37 -11.99 -10.35
N ALA A 87 -9.58 -13.28 -10.07
CA ALA A 87 -8.88 -14.36 -10.77
C ALA A 87 -9.24 -14.42 -12.28
N THR A 88 -10.47 -13.99 -12.63
CA THR A 88 -10.97 -13.94 -14.02
C THR A 88 -10.19 -12.96 -14.90
N LYS A 89 -9.50 -11.98 -14.30
CA LYS A 89 -8.68 -10.98 -15.00
C LYS A 89 -7.54 -11.60 -15.83
N PHE A 90 -7.12 -12.82 -15.50
CA PHE A 90 -6.02 -13.52 -16.15
C PHE A 90 -6.47 -14.52 -17.23
N THR A 91 -7.77 -14.59 -17.54
CA THR A 91 -8.30 -15.50 -18.59
C THR A 91 -8.12 -14.91 -20.00
N GLU A 92 -7.94 -15.79 -20.99
CA GLU A 92 -7.43 -15.48 -22.36
C GLU A 92 -8.21 -14.41 -23.17
N VAL A 93 -9.45 -14.06 -22.83
CA VAL A 93 -10.25 -13.11 -23.63
C VAL A 93 -9.93 -11.62 -23.28
N GLY A 94 -9.00 -11.39 -22.35
CA GLY A 94 -8.78 -10.09 -21.70
C GLY A 94 -7.43 -9.40 -21.89
N TYR A 95 -6.68 -9.74 -22.95
CA TYR A 95 -5.48 -9.05 -23.46
C TYR A 95 -4.10 -9.66 -23.14
N VAL A 96 -3.28 -9.72 -24.18
CA VAL A 96 -1.83 -9.98 -24.18
C VAL A 96 -1.15 -9.01 -23.20
N GLY A 97 -0.57 -9.50 -22.11
CA GLY A 97 0.38 -8.71 -21.30
C GLY A 97 0.07 -8.51 -19.82
N ARG A 98 -1.04 -9.02 -19.25
CA ARG A 98 -1.19 -9.07 -17.78
C ARG A 98 -0.71 -10.41 -17.23
N ASP A 99 0.58 -10.45 -17.03
CA ASP A 99 1.29 -11.45 -16.24
C ASP A 99 0.75 -11.49 -14.79
N VAL A 100 0.52 -12.68 -14.25
CA VAL A 100 0.13 -12.91 -12.85
C VAL A 100 1.11 -12.27 -11.86
N GLU A 101 2.37 -12.11 -12.23
CA GLU A 101 3.36 -11.40 -11.43
C GLU A 101 3.00 -9.92 -11.20
N SER A 102 2.13 -9.32 -12.03
CA SER A 102 1.62 -7.97 -11.82
C SER A 102 0.95 -7.79 -10.45
N ILE A 103 0.39 -8.88 -9.87
CA ILE A 103 -0.16 -8.88 -8.51
C ILE A 103 0.91 -8.44 -7.49
N ILE A 104 2.13 -8.94 -7.63
CA ILE A 104 3.24 -8.66 -6.71
C ILE A 104 3.82 -7.27 -6.98
N ARG A 105 3.88 -6.84 -8.25
CA ARG A 105 4.32 -5.49 -8.63
C ARG A 105 3.36 -4.42 -8.05
N ASP A 106 2.06 -4.62 -8.20
CA ASP A 106 1.02 -3.75 -7.64
C ASP A 106 1.06 -3.74 -6.10
N LEU A 107 1.30 -4.90 -5.47
CA LEU A 107 1.48 -5.00 -4.02
C LEU A 107 2.72 -4.24 -3.53
N ALA A 108 3.82 -4.27 -4.28
CA ALA A 108 5.03 -3.50 -3.99
C ALA A 108 4.79 -1.99 -4.11
N ASP A 109 4.05 -1.54 -5.12
CA ASP A 109 3.63 -0.14 -5.23
C ASP A 109 2.82 0.33 -4.02
N MET A 110 1.87 -0.51 -3.56
CA MET A 110 1.09 -0.21 -2.35
C MET A 110 1.97 -0.15 -1.10
N SER A 111 2.95 -1.06 -0.97
CA SER A 111 3.88 -1.06 0.16
C SER A 111 4.79 0.16 0.18
N VAL A 112 5.29 0.61 -0.97
CA VAL A 112 6.12 1.82 -1.07
C VAL A 112 5.32 3.05 -0.69
N LYS A 113 4.08 3.18 -1.20
CA LYS A 113 3.18 4.27 -0.82
C LYS A 113 2.93 4.30 0.69
N MET A 114 2.56 3.15 1.25
CA MET A 114 2.29 2.99 2.67
C MET A 114 3.52 3.30 3.55
N THR A 115 4.70 2.85 3.14
CA THR A 115 5.96 3.10 3.86
C THR A 115 6.32 4.58 3.79
N ARG A 116 6.15 5.22 2.62
CA ARG A 116 6.38 6.66 2.45
C ARG A 116 5.46 7.48 3.36
N GLU A 117 4.16 7.16 3.42
CA GLU A 117 3.21 7.82 4.31
C GLU A 117 3.66 7.72 5.78
N GLN A 118 4.10 6.54 6.23
CA GLN A 118 4.61 6.35 7.60
C GLN A 118 5.90 7.12 7.89
N GLU A 119 6.84 7.19 6.94
CA GLU A 119 8.07 7.98 7.13
C GLU A 119 7.76 9.48 7.11
N PHE A 120 6.82 9.93 6.27
CA PHE A 120 6.33 11.32 6.26
C PHE A 120 5.74 11.70 7.61
N GLU A 121 4.87 10.87 8.19
CA GLU A 121 4.29 11.11 9.53
C GLU A 121 5.37 11.24 10.61
N LYS A 122 6.46 10.46 10.54
CA LYS A 122 7.57 10.54 11.51
C LYS A 122 8.34 11.85 11.42
N VAL A 123 8.54 12.38 10.21
CA VAL A 123 9.29 13.63 10.00
C VAL A 123 8.41 14.88 10.00
N TRP A 124 7.08 14.71 9.93
CA TRP A 124 6.12 15.81 9.82
C TRP A 124 6.34 16.94 10.84
N PRO A 125 6.54 16.68 12.15
CA PRO A 125 6.74 17.77 13.11
C PRO A 125 7.99 18.62 12.82
N ARG A 126 9.05 18.00 12.28
CA ARG A 126 10.28 18.71 11.89
C ARG A 126 10.09 19.46 10.58
N ALA A 127 9.39 18.86 9.63
CA ALA A 127 9.08 19.45 8.34
C ALA A 127 8.19 20.69 8.50
N GLU A 128 7.19 20.62 9.38
CA GLU A 128 6.29 21.71 9.70
C GLU A 128 7.05 22.89 10.33
N GLU A 129 7.94 22.65 11.29
CA GLU A 129 8.77 23.71 11.88
C GLU A 129 9.71 24.35 10.85
N ALA A 130 10.28 23.57 9.94
CA ALA A 130 11.10 24.10 8.84
C ALA A 130 10.26 24.92 7.83
N ALA A 131 9.03 24.48 7.55
CA ALA A 131 8.09 25.22 6.70
C ALA A 131 7.67 26.55 7.34
N LYS A 132 7.39 26.56 8.65
CA LYS A 132 7.13 27.80 9.42
C LYS A 132 8.31 28.77 9.33
N PHE A 133 9.55 28.25 9.45
CA PHE A 133 10.74 29.08 9.30
C PHE A 133 10.83 29.74 7.92
N ARG A 134 10.54 29.00 6.83
CA ARG A 134 10.47 29.56 5.47
C ARG A 134 9.37 30.63 5.33
N ILE A 135 8.21 30.42 5.94
CA ILE A 135 7.12 31.42 5.94
C ILE A 135 7.56 32.70 6.68
N LEU A 136 8.22 32.55 7.82
CA LEU A 136 8.74 33.70 8.58
C LEU A 136 9.78 34.49 7.79
N ASP A 137 10.64 33.83 7.01
CA ASP A 137 11.61 34.52 6.13
C ASP A 137 10.95 35.34 5.02
N ILE A 138 9.80 34.89 4.53
CA ILE A 138 9.02 35.61 3.51
C ILE A 138 8.29 36.80 4.13
N LEU A 139 7.75 36.64 5.34
CA LEU A 139 7.03 37.69 6.06
C LEU A 139 7.97 38.76 6.64
N LEU A 140 9.18 38.37 7.02
CA LEU A 140 10.20 39.22 7.62
C LEU A 140 11.50 39.12 6.81
N PRO A 141 11.57 39.72 5.60
CA PRO A 141 12.79 39.73 4.82
C PRO A 141 13.90 40.39 5.63
N GLN A 142 15.01 39.68 5.84
CA GLN A 142 16.19 40.32 6.44
C GLN A 142 16.71 41.39 5.48
N ALA A 143 16.86 42.62 5.97
CA ALA A 143 17.52 43.67 5.21
C ALA A 143 18.95 43.21 4.93
N ARG A 144 19.25 42.87 3.67
CA ARG A 144 20.63 42.60 3.23
C ARG A 144 21.43 43.89 3.39
N ASP A 145 22.33 43.89 4.36
CA ASP A 145 23.50 44.75 4.52
C ASP A 145 23.31 46.26 4.39
N ILE A 146 22.94 46.91 5.50
CA ILE A 146 23.64 48.11 6.01
C ILE A 146 23.59 48.05 7.56
N ASP A 147 24.73 47.70 8.18
CA ASP A 147 25.06 47.79 9.62
C ASP A 147 24.65 46.61 10.54
N GLU A 148 25.52 45.60 10.66
CA GLU A 148 25.31 44.31 11.33
C GLU A 148 25.33 44.33 12.88
N SER A 149 25.67 45.43 13.55
CA SER A 149 25.98 45.39 14.99
C SER A 149 24.89 45.87 15.97
N VAL A 150 23.84 46.57 15.50
CA VAL A 150 22.84 47.21 16.39
C VAL A 150 21.42 46.65 16.27
N ASN A 151 21.07 45.94 15.19
CA ASN A 151 19.68 45.55 14.88
C ASN A 151 19.29 44.08 15.20
N ASN A 152 20.22 43.24 15.66
CA ASN A 152 19.98 41.80 15.82
C ASN A 152 18.98 41.43 16.93
N ALA A 153 18.93 42.18 18.04
CA ALA A 153 18.04 41.87 19.17
C ALA A 153 16.55 42.15 18.85
N ASN A 154 16.25 43.27 18.16
CA ASN A 154 14.88 43.65 17.80
C ASN A 154 14.32 42.78 16.66
N ALA A 155 15.18 42.35 15.72
CA ALA A 155 14.81 41.41 14.67
C ALA A 155 14.39 40.05 15.25
N ASN A 156 15.12 39.54 16.25
CA ASN A 156 14.79 38.29 16.93
C ASN A 156 13.47 38.37 17.72
N ALA A 157 13.25 39.45 18.48
CA ALA A 157 12.00 39.64 19.22
C ALA A 157 10.76 39.76 18.31
N THR A 158 10.91 40.37 17.12
CA THR A 158 9.83 40.45 16.12
C THR A 158 9.54 39.08 15.52
N ARG A 159 10.59 38.31 15.19
CA ARG A 159 10.47 36.95 14.65
C ARG A 159 9.78 35.99 15.62
N GLU A 160 10.10 36.06 16.92
CA GLU A 160 9.43 35.27 17.95
C GLU A 160 7.95 35.61 18.08
N LYS A 161 7.58 36.89 18.02
CA LYS A 161 6.16 37.30 18.03
C LYS A 161 5.40 36.76 16.81
N PHE A 162 5.97 36.87 15.61
CA PHE A 162 5.35 36.35 14.40
C PHE A 162 5.25 34.82 14.40
N ARG A 163 6.22 34.13 15.00
CA ARG A 163 6.15 32.68 15.23
C ARG A 163 4.96 32.32 16.13
N SER A 164 4.80 33.00 17.26
CA SER A 164 3.63 32.80 18.15
C SER A 164 2.32 33.06 17.40
N MET A 165 2.25 34.12 16.59
CA MET A 165 1.06 34.41 15.80
C MET A 165 0.77 33.35 14.72
N LEU A 166 1.80 32.73 14.16
CA LEU A 166 1.68 31.64 13.18
C LEU A 166 1.21 30.35 13.88
N ASP A 167 1.77 30.03 15.04
CA ASP A 167 1.37 28.88 15.85
C ASP A 167 -0.08 29.00 16.37
N GLU A 168 -0.53 30.23 16.64
CA GLU A 168 -1.90 30.54 17.04
C GLU A 168 -2.90 30.65 15.87
N GLY A 169 -2.46 30.44 14.62
CA GLY A 169 -3.32 30.53 13.42
C GLY A 169 -3.79 31.94 13.07
N LYS A 170 -3.23 32.99 13.70
CA LYS A 170 -3.65 34.39 13.49
C LYS A 170 -3.26 34.94 12.12
N LEU A 171 -2.41 34.24 11.38
CA LEU A 171 -1.88 34.66 10.08
C LEU A 171 -2.45 33.84 8.91
N ASP A 172 -3.28 32.84 9.16
CA ASP A 172 -3.73 31.83 8.19
C ASP A 172 -4.34 32.43 6.92
N GLU A 173 -5.14 33.49 7.07
CA GLU A 173 -5.84 34.19 5.98
C GLU A 173 -4.95 35.16 5.18
N LYS A 174 -3.74 35.47 5.65
CA LYS A 174 -2.84 36.34 4.89
C LYS A 174 -2.30 35.62 3.68
N GLU A 175 -2.20 36.34 2.57
CA GLU A 175 -1.62 35.82 1.34
C GLU A 175 -0.12 36.10 1.29
N ILE A 176 0.65 35.08 0.92
CA ILE A 176 2.09 35.16 0.68
C ILE A 176 2.40 34.60 -0.71
N GLU A 177 3.48 35.10 -1.31
CA GLU A 177 4.03 34.54 -2.55
C GLU A 177 5.12 33.54 -2.19
N ILE A 178 4.93 32.29 -2.61
CA ILE A 178 5.90 31.22 -2.39
C ILE A 178 6.33 30.61 -3.73
N GLU A 179 7.60 30.26 -3.82
CA GLU A 179 8.10 29.42 -4.91
C GLU A 179 7.74 27.97 -4.62
N VAL A 180 6.83 27.41 -5.43
CA VAL A 180 6.43 26.00 -5.33
C VAL A 180 7.05 25.23 -6.49
N SER A 181 7.58 24.04 -6.20
CA SER A 181 8.01 23.10 -7.24
C SER A 181 6.80 22.66 -8.07
N MET A 182 6.74 23.03 -9.35
CA MET A 182 5.72 22.47 -10.25
C MET A 182 6.25 21.18 -10.87
N GLN A 183 5.48 20.10 -10.77
CA GLN A 183 5.62 19.00 -11.73
C GLN A 183 5.22 19.54 -13.10
N ALA A 184 6.13 19.47 -14.07
CA ALA A 184 5.80 19.81 -15.44
C ALA A 184 4.66 18.90 -15.91
N ILE A 185 3.52 19.51 -16.25
CA ILE A 185 2.42 18.82 -16.92
C ILE A 185 3.05 18.22 -18.18
N GLY A 186 3.18 16.89 -18.19
CA GLY A 186 3.86 16.18 -19.26
C GLY A 186 3.10 16.39 -20.56
N VAL A 187 3.84 16.51 -21.67
CA VAL A 187 3.24 16.47 -23.01
C VAL A 187 2.56 15.11 -23.16
N GLU A 188 1.23 15.10 -23.36
CA GLU A 188 0.53 13.87 -23.73
C GLU A 188 0.96 13.48 -25.15
N ILE A 189 1.82 12.47 -25.22
CA ILE A 189 2.21 11.87 -26.50
C ILE A 189 1.13 10.85 -26.85
N MET A 190 0.29 11.18 -27.83
CA MET A 190 -0.68 10.23 -28.38
C MET A 190 0.09 9.09 -29.07
N ALA A 191 0.13 7.92 -28.43
CA ALA A 191 0.85 6.75 -28.95
C ALA A 191 -0.11 5.68 -29.50
N PRO A 192 0.32 4.90 -30.51
CA PRO A 192 -0.44 3.74 -30.98
C PRO A 192 -0.65 2.69 -29.88
N PRO A 193 -1.76 1.92 -29.91
CA PRO A 193 -2.01 0.85 -28.94
C PRO A 193 -0.87 -0.18 -28.93
N GLY A 194 -0.40 -0.54 -27.73
CA GLY A 194 0.74 -1.44 -27.51
C GLY A 194 2.06 -0.74 -27.11
N MET A 195 2.11 0.59 -27.10
CA MET A 195 3.29 1.39 -26.72
C MET A 195 3.09 2.25 -25.45
N GLU A 196 1.98 2.04 -24.73
CA GLU A 196 1.56 2.85 -23.57
C GLU A 196 2.56 2.78 -22.39
N GLU A 197 3.15 1.61 -22.16
CA GLU A 197 4.12 1.43 -21.06
C GLU A 197 5.43 2.17 -21.37
N MET A 198 5.90 2.13 -22.63
CA MET A 198 7.11 2.83 -23.07
C MET A 198 6.93 4.36 -23.06
N THR A 199 5.75 4.88 -23.43
CA THR A 199 5.49 6.33 -23.34
C THR A 199 5.45 6.82 -21.89
N SER A 200 4.88 6.04 -20.98
CA SER A 200 4.87 6.39 -19.55
C SER A 200 6.28 6.46 -18.97
N GLN A 201 7.17 5.53 -19.37
CA GLN A 201 8.56 5.52 -18.94
C GLN A 201 9.37 6.69 -19.52
N LEU A 202 9.16 7.03 -20.79
CA LEU A 202 9.79 8.20 -21.42
C LEU A 202 9.31 9.51 -20.79
N GLN A 203 8.04 9.62 -20.44
CA GLN A 203 7.49 10.78 -19.76
C GLN A 203 8.14 10.97 -18.37
N GLY A 204 8.33 9.88 -17.62
CA GLY A 204 9.07 9.90 -16.34
C GLY A 204 10.53 10.32 -16.50
N MET A 205 11.20 9.88 -17.58
CA MET A 205 12.57 10.35 -17.90
C MET A 205 12.61 11.83 -18.27
N PHE A 206 11.66 12.34 -19.07
CA PHE A 206 11.57 13.75 -19.43
C PHE A 206 11.29 14.66 -18.23
N GLN A 207 10.49 14.21 -17.26
CA GLN A 207 10.25 14.95 -16.01
C GLN A 207 11.51 15.03 -15.14
N ASN A 208 12.34 13.99 -15.10
CA ASN A 208 13.61 14.00 -14.37
C ASN A 208 14.71 14.82 -15.05
N MET A 209 14.66 14.98 -16.39
CA MET A 209 15.67 15.71 -17.16
C MET A 209 15.32 17.20 -17.37
N GLY A 210 14.02 17.53 -17.44
CA GLY A 210 13.51 18.89 -17.47
C GLY A 210 13.42 19.45 -16.05
N GLY A 211 14.55 19.94 -15.53
CA GLY A 211 14.74 20.28 -14.11
C GLY A 211 13.57 20.99 -13.41
N ASN A 212 13.46 20.76 -12.10
CA ASN A 212 12.44 21.28 -11.18
C ASN A 212 12.24 22.80 -11.32
N LYS A 213 11.39 23.23 -12.26
CA LYS A 213 11.02 24.63 -12.41
C LYS A 213 10.12 25.02 -11.25
N LYS A 214 10.65 25.86 -10.36
CA LYS A 214 9.85 26.52 -9.33
C LYS A 214 9.05 27.66 -9.96
N LYS A 215 7.78 27.78 -9.59
CA LYS A 215 6.93 28.90 -10.01
C LYS A 215 6.44 29.65 -8.79
N LEU A 216 6.52 30.98 -8.84
CA LEU A 216 5.91 31.85 -7.84
C LEU A 216 4.38 31.69 -7.90
N ARG A 217 3.80 31.36 -6.76
CA ARG A 217 2.36 31.26 -6.55
C ARG A 217 1.96 32.05 -5.32
N LYS A 218 0.88 32.80 -5.43
CA LYS A 218 0.23 33.48 -4.30
C LYS A 218 -0.73 32.50 -3.62
N LEU A 219 -0.52 32.25 -2.33
CA LEU A 219 -1.32 31.31 -1.53
C LEU A 219 -1.58 31.92 -0.15
N LYS A 220 -2.67 31.50 0.48
CA LYS A 220 -2.90 31.77 1.90
C LYS A 220 -1.85 31.04 2.75
N ILE A 221 -1.48 31.61 3.88
CA ILE A 221 -0.47 31.03 4.77
C ILE A 221 -0.85 29.60 5.20
N GLN A 222 -2.12 29.33 5.49
CA GLN A 222 -2.57 27.98 5.85
C GLN A 222 -2.30 26.93 4.75
N ASP A 223 -2.43 27.32 3.48
CA ASP A 223 -2.27 26.42 2.33
C ASP A 223 -0.78 26.34 1.96
N ALA A 224 -0.07 27.46 2.04
CA ALA A 224 1.37 27.52 1.90
C ALA A 224 2.09 26.65 2.94
N LEU A 225 1.62 26.65 4.20
CA LEU A 225 2.21 25.84 5.27
C LEU A 225 2.12 24.36 4.95
N LYS A 226 0.98 23.86 4.46
CA LYS A 226 0.81 22.46 4.04
C LYS A 226 1.77 22.10 2.91
N VAL A 227 1.78 22.89 1.84
CA VAL A 227 2.63 22.65 0.66
C VAL A 227 4.11 22.68 1.02
N LEU A 228 4.54 23.68 1.81
CA LEU A 228 5.93 23.80 2.24
C LEU A 228 6.32 22.67 3.19
N SER A 229 5.41 22.24 4.08
CA SER A 229 5.67 21.10 4.98
C SER A 229 5.86 19.81 4.20
N GLU A 230 5.06 19.57 3.16
CA GLU A 230 5.24 18.43 2.25
C GLU A 230 6.59 18.50 1.51
N GLU A 231 6.99 19.68 1.02
CA GLU A 231 8.30 19.88 0.39
C GLU A 231 9.46 19.62 1.36
N GLU A 232 9.38 20.09 2.61
CA GLU A 232 10.42 19.84 3.60
C GLU A 232 10.44 18.37 4.05
N ALA A 233 9.27 17.73 4.22
CA ALA A 233 9.18 16.31 4.54
C ALA A 233 9.83 15.46 3.45
N ALA A 234 9.59 15.78 2.17
CA ALA A 234 10.18 15.09 1.04
C ALA A 234 11.72 15.16 1.01
N LYS A 235 12.33 16.21 1.57
CA LYS A 235 13.80 16.32 1.71
C LYS A 235 14.35 15.54 2.90
N LEU A 236 13.54 15.33 3.94
CA LEU A 236 13.95 14.69 5.18
C LEU A 236 13.87 13.16 5.10
N VAL A 237 13.11 12.61 4.15
CA VAL A 237 13.01 11.16 3.93
C VAL A 237 14.08 10.65 2.99
N ASN A 238 14.54 9.42 3.22
CA ASN A 238 15.43 8.72 2.32
C ASN A 238 14.63 7.74 1.44
N GLU A 239 14.54 8.04 0.15
CA GLU A 239 13.78 7.22 -0.82
C GLU A 239 14.36 5.83 -1.01
N ASP A 240 15.68 5.62 -0.85
CA ASP A 240 16.28 4.30 -0.99
C ASP A 240 15.99 3.42 0.24
N ASP A 241 16.01 4.01 1.44
CA ASP A 241 15.59 3.32 2.67
C ASP A 241 14.10 2.94 2.61
N ILE A 242 13.25 3.82 2.07
CA ILE A 242 11.82 3.54 1.85
C ILE A 242 11.65 2.33 0.95
N LYS A 243 12.36 2.25 -0.18
CA LYS A 243 12.27 1.12 -1.10
C LYS A 243 12.66 -0.19 -0.41
N VAL A 244 13.81 -0.22 0.27
CA VAL A 244 14.29 -1.43 0.97
C VAL A 244 13.28 -1.90 2.00
N ARG A 245 12.82 -1.00 2.89
CA ARG A 245 11.82 -1.34 3.92
C ARG A 245 10.49 -1.76 3.31
N ALA A 246 10.07 -1.12 2.23
CA ALA A 246 8.83 -1.46 1.55
C ALA A 246 8.88 -2.87 0.95
N LEU A 247 10.00 -3.26 0.32
CA LEU A 247 10.17 -4.61 -0.21
C LEU A 247 10.19 -5.66 0.91
N GLU A 248 10.95 -5.42 1.99
CA GLU A 248 10.93 -6.28 3.18
C GLU A 248 9.51 -6.41 3.75
N ASN A 249 8.74 -5.32 3.75
CA ASN A 249 7.36 -5.32 4.22
C ASN A 249 6.44 -6.14 3.30
N VAL A 250 6.64 -6.14 1.98
CA VAL A 250 5.92 -7.03 1.07
C VAL A 250 6.26 -8.49 1.35
N GLU A 251 7.54 -8.83 1.39
CA GLU A 251 7.97 -10.22 1.61
C GLU A 251 7.49 -10.77 2.95
N GLN A 252 7.62 -9.97 4.01
CA GLN A 252 7.28 -10.42 5.34
C GLN A 252 5.79 -10.30 5.63
N ASN A 253 5.17 -9.19 5.24
CA ASN A 253 3.80 -8.77 5.62
C ASN A 253 2.76 -8.76 4.51
N GLY A 254 3.13 -8.99 3.26
CA GLY A 254 2.19 -8.92 2.14
C GLY A 254 0.96 -9.80 2.31
N LEU A 255 -0.19 -9.23 1.94
CA LEU A 255 -1.46 -9.94 1.86
C LEU A 255 -2.06 -9.78 0.46
N VAL A 256 -2.32 -10.91 -0.20
CA VAL A 256 -2.97 -10.96 -1.51
C VAL A 256 -4.35 -11.58 -1.34
N PHE A 257 -5.39 -10.86 -1.77
CA PHE A 257 -6.77 -11.37 -1.82
C PHE A 257 -7.14 -11.71 -3.27
N LEU A 258 -7.27 -13.00 -3.55
CA LEU A 258 -7.68 -13.55 -4.85
C LEU A 258 -9.19 -13.81 -4.83
N ASP A 259 -9.96 -12.90 -5.43
CA ASP A 259 -11.42 -13.02 -5.50
C ASP A 259 -11.85 -13.87 -6.71
N GLU A 260 -13.01 -14.49 -6.59
CA GLU A 260 -13.63 -15.32 -7.64
C GLU A 260 -12.75 -16.47 -8.16
N ILE A 261 -11.97 -17.11 -7.27
CA ILE A 261 -11.13 -18.27 -7.66
C ILE A 261 -11.97 -19.44 -8.18
N ASP A 262 -13.25 -19.53 -7.78
CA ASP A 262 -14.19 -20.54 -8.27
C ASP A 262 -14.53 -20.38 -9.76
N LYS A 263 -14.19 -19.24 -10.39
CA LYS A 263 -14.45 -19.00 -11.83
C LYS A 263 -13.33 -19.52 -12.73
N VAL A 264 -12.17 -19.84 -12.18
CA VAL A 264 -11.02 -20.42 -12.89
C VAL A 264 -10.90 -21.92 -12.69
N THR A 265 -11.87 -22.57 -12.03
CA THR A 265 -11.96 -24.04 -11.95
C THR A 265 -12.53 -24.63 -13.25
N ARG A 266 -12.33 -25.95 -13.45
CA ARG A 266 -13.07 -26.70 -14.47
C ARG A 266 -14.57 -26.64 -14.15
N ARG A 267 -15.42 -26.59 -15.19
CA ARG A 267 -16.86 -26.84 -15.05
C ARG A 267 -17.11 -28.30 -15.46
N GLY A 268 -17.84 -29.05 -14.65
CA GLY A 268 -18.03 -30.50 -14.85
C GLY A 268 -18.50 -30.90 -16.27
N ASP A 269 -18.01 -32.06 -16.74
CA ASP A 269 -18.41 -32.87 -17.91
C ASP A 269 -18.41 -32.23 -19.32
N HIS A 270 -17.93 -31.00 -19.52
CA HIS A 270 -17.80 -30.44 -20.87
C HIS A 270 -16.34 -30.27 -21.28
N SER A 271 -15.87 -31.16 -22.16
CA SER A 271 -14.58 -31.11 -22.86
C SER A 271 -14.55 -29.96 -23.89
N GLY A 272 -14.72 -28.72 -23.43
CA GLY A 272 -14.47 -27.50 -24.20
C GLY A 272 -13.06 -26.94 -23.92
N PRO A 273 -12.70 -25.75 -24.45
CA PRO A 273 -11.39 -25.13 -24.23
C PRO A 273 -11.24 -24.64 -22.77
N ASP A 274 -11.11 -25.57 -21.83
CA ASP A 274 -10.88 -25.34 -20.40
C ASP A 274 -9.40 -25.09 -20.06
N VAL A 275 -8.51 -25.23 -21.05
CA VAL A 275 -7.05 -25.04 -20.92
C VAL A 275 -6.72 -23.63 -20.37
N SER A 276 -7.50 -22.63 -20.78
CA SER A 276 -7.38 -21.23 -20.38
C SER A 276 -7.56 -21.02 -18.86
N ARG A 277 -8.54 -21.70 -18.25
CA ARG A 277 -8.91 -21.48 -16.83
C ARG A 277 -7.94 -22.18 -15.89
N GLU A 278 -7.54 -23.40 -16.24
CA GLU A 278 -6.49 -24.09 -15.50
C GLU A 278 -5.13 -23.44 -15.69
N GLY A 279 -4.87 -22.85 -16.86
CA GLY A 279 -3.69 -22.03 -17.13
C GLY A 279 -3.51 -20.96 -16.06
N VAL A 280 -4.58 -20.20 -15.75
CA VAL A 280 -4.54 -19.20 -14.67
C VAL A 280 -4.14 -19.79 -13.31
N GLN A 281 -4.67 -20.97 -12.95
CA GLN A 281 -4.30 -21.61 -11.68
C GLN A 281 -2.83 -22.04 -11.66
N ARG A 282 -2.31 -22.53 -12.80
CA ARG A 282 -0.90 -22.92 -12.94
C ARG A 282 0.02 -21.71 -12.91
N ASP A 283 -0.40 -20.60 -13.50
CA ASP A 283 0.36 -19.35 -13.50
C ASP A 283 0.40 -18.73 -12.09
N LEU A 284 -0.71 -18.81 -11.33
CA LEU A 284 -0.74 -18.36 -9.93
C LEU A 284 0.12 -19.23 -9.00
N LEU A 285 0.35 -20.50 -9.34
CA LEU A 285 1.02 -21.47 -8.46
C LEU A 285 2.43 -21.00 -8.02
N PRO A 286 3.36 -20.58 -8.92
CA PRO A 286 4.64 -20.02 -8.53
C PRO A 286 4.57 -18.94 -7.44
N LEU A 287 3.57 -18.05 -7.50
CA LEU A 287 3.42 -16.98 -6.51
C LEU A 287 3.06 -17.51 -5.13
N VAL A 288 2.21 -18.55 -5.07
CA VAL A 288 1.75 -19.16 -3.81
C VAL A 288 2.79 -20.15 -3.26
N GLU A 289 3.58 -20.79 -4.11
CA GLU A 289 4.65 -21.71 -3.70
C GLU A 289 5.91 -21.00 -3.21
N GLY A 290 6.17 -19.80 -3.73
CA GLY A 290 7.39 -19.05 -3.49
C GLY A 290 8.17 -18.89 -4.78
N SER A 291 8.15 -17.69 -5.34
CA SER A 291 8.97 -17.30 -6.48
C SER A 291 9.60 -15.93 -6.23
N THR A 292 10.57 -15.56 -7.07
CA THR A 292 11.14 -14.22 -7.06
C THR A 292 10.58 -13.42 -8.23
N VAL A 293 9.88 -12.34 -7.93
CA VAL A 293 9.28 -11.45 -8.93
C VAL A 293 10.11 -10.16 -9.04
N SER A 294 10.38 -9.75 -10.28
CA SER A 294 11.05 -8.47 -10.55
C SER A 294 10.06 -7.31 -10.49
N THR A 295 10.40 -6.28 -9.73
CA THR A 295 9.65 -5.03 -9.62
C THR A 295 10.56 -3.83 -9.93
N ARG A 296 9.96 -2.66 -10.16
CA ARG A 296 10.72 -1.42 -10.38
C ARG A 296 11.55 -0.94 -9.18
N TYR A 297 11.34 -1.52 -8.01
CA TYR A 297 12.07 -1.19 -6.78
C TYR A 297 13.14 -2.22 -6.42
N GLY A 298 13.14 -3.38 -7.09
CA GLY A 298 14.00 -4.52 -6.77
C GLY A 298 13.25 -5.84 -6.87
N MET A 299 13.92 -6.91 -6.46
CA MET A 299 13.38 -8.27 -6.46
C MET A 299 12.55 -8.52 -5.20
N VAL A 300 11.42 -9.22 -5.33
CA VAL A 300 10.53 -9.59 -4.21
C VAL A 300 10.35 -11.09 -4.18
N LYS A 301 10.60 -11.71 -3.03
CA LYS A 301 10.30 -13.12 -2.76
C LYS A 301 8.89 -13.30 -2.21
N THR A 302 8.12 -14.22 -2.79
CA THR A 302 6.72 -14.43 -2.41
C THR A 302 6.50 -15.50 -1.34
N ASP A 303 7.57 -16.18 -0.89
CA ASP A 303 7.58 -17.33 0.03
C ASP A 303 6.77 -17.13 1.32
N HIS A 304 6.63 -15.87 1.74
CA HIS A 304 6.07 -15.49 3.03
C HIS A 304 4.85 -14.56 2.94
N ILE A 305 4.38 -14.29 1.72
CA ILE A 305 3.14 -13.54 1.45
C ILE A 305 1.95 -14.42 1.81
N LEU A 306 0.97 -13.86 2.51
CA LEU A 306 -0.27 -14.56 2.84
C LEU A 306 -1.27 -14.41 1.69
N PHE A 307 -1.70 -15.53 1.11
CA PHE A 307 -2.77 -15.56 0.13
C PHE A 307 -4.11 -15.91 0.78
N ILE A 308 -5.13 -15.12 0.48
CA ILE A 308 -6.53 -15.40 0.82
C ILE A 308 -7.30 -15.50 -0.48
N ALA A 309 -7.66 -16.71 -0.87
CA ALA A 309 -8.53 -16.97 -2.00
C ALA A 309 -10.00 -16.98 -1.56
N SER A 310 -10.89 -16.54 -2.43
CA SER A 310 -12.32 -16.40 -2.15
C SER A 310 -13.13 -16.89 -3.35
N GLY A 311 -14.23 -17.60 -3.08
CA GLY A 311 -15.14 -18.03 -4.12
C GLY A 311 -16.54 -18.35 -3.59
N ALA A 312 -17.53 -18.25 -4.46
CA ALA A 312 -18.91 -18.64 -4.11
C ALA A 312 -19.12 -20.15 -4.21
N PHE A 313 -18.43 -20.82 -5.15
CA PHE A 313 -18.49 -22.26 -5.36
C PHE A 313 -19.94 -22.78 -5.57
N HIS A 314 -20.75 -22.00 -6.30
CA HIS A 314 -22.11 -22.41 -6.69
C HIS A 314 -22.12 -23.40 -7.87
N LEU A 315 -21.17 -23.24 -8.81
CA LEU A 315 -21.08 -24.02 -10.05
C LEU A 315 -19.85 -24.93 -10.09
N SER A 316 -19.05 -24.90 -9.04
CA SER A 316 -17.82 -25.68 -8.88
C SER A 316 -17.61 -25.94 -7.39
N LYS A 317 -16.74 -26.90 -7.09
CA LYS A 317 -16.35 -27.24 -5.73
C LYS A 317 -14.88 -26.87 -5.51
N PRO A 318 -14.44 -26.67 -4.26
CA PRO A 318 -13.01 -26.52 -3.95
C PRO A 318 -12.14 -27.67 -4.46
N SER A 319 -12.71 -28.87 -4.61
CA SER A 319 -12.05 -30.04 -5.20
C SER A 319 -11.74 -29.91 -6.69
N ASP A 320 -12.36 -28.95 -7.38
CA ASP A 320 -12.21 -28.71 -8.82
C ASP A 320 -11.05 -27.75 -9.14
N LEU A 321 -10.38 -27.22 -8.10
CA LEU A 321 -9.08 -26.58 -8.22
C LEU A 321 -8.00 -27.63 -8.53
N ILE A 322 -6.91 -27.22 -9.18
CA ILE A 322 -5.78 -28.13 -9.41
C ILE A 322 -5.22 -28.65 -8.08
N PRO A 323 -4.83 -29.94 -7.97
CA PRO A 323 -4.37 -30.54 -6.72
C PRO A 323 -3.23 -29.76 -6.04
N GLU A 324 -2.32 -29.20 -6.82
CA GLU A 324 -1.19 -28.41 -6.36
C GLU A 324 -1.65 -27.16 -5.59
N LEU A 325 -2.59 -26.40 -6.17
CA LEU A 325 -3.14 -25.20 -5.56
C LEU A 325 -3.98 -25.52 -4.32
N GLN A 326 -4.71 -26.65 -4.33
CA GLN A 326 -5.42 -27.13 -3.14
C GLN A 326 -4.48 -27.41 -1.97
N GLY A 327 -3.33 -28.02 -2.23
CA GLY A 327 -2.30 -28.28 -1.21
C GLY A 327 -1.72 -26.99 -0.61
N ARG A 328 -1.74 -25.89 -1.37
CA ARG A 328 -1.27 -24.58 -0.93
C ARG A 328 -2.35 -23.72 -0.26
N LEU A 329 -3.61 -24.17 -0.20
CA LEU A 329 -4.73 -23.53 0.50
C LEU A 329 -5.23 -24.42 1.66
N PRO A 330 -4.42 -24.64 2.71
CA PRO A 330 -4.72 -25.62 3.75
C PRO A 330 -5.86 -25.20 4.68
N ILE A 331 -6.07 -23.90 4.90
CA ILE A 331 -7.16 -23.40 5.75
C ILE A 331 -8.38 -23.18 4.85
N ARG A 332 -9.45 -23.93 5.07
CA ARG A 332 -10.73 -23.76 4.37
C ARG A 332 -11.77 -23.30 5.37
N VAL A 333 -12.50 -22.24 5.03
CA VAL A 333 -13.51 -21.68 5.92
C VAL A 333 -14.74 -21.28 5.14
N GLU A 334 -15.91 -21.67 5.65
CA GLU A 334 -17.20 -21.34 5.08
C GLU A 334 -17.80 -20.12 5.79
N LEU A 335 -18.25 -19.15 4.99
CA LEU A 335 -18.97 -17.97 5.43
C LEU A 335 -20.45 -18.15 5.14
N LYS A 336 -21.26 -17.89 6.16
CA LYS A 336 -22.71 -18.07 6.12
C LYS A 336 -23.38 -16.89 5.42
N ALA A 337 -24.51 -17.14 4.77
CA ALA A 337 -25.39 -16.06 4.33
C ALA A 337 -25.83 -15.24 5.56
N LEU A 338 -25.97 -13.92 5.37
CA LEU A 338 -26.45 -13.01 6.40
C LEU A 338 -27.98 -13.09 6.48
N ASP A 339 -28.53 -12.97 7.68
CA ASP A 339 -29.97 -12.88 7.92
C ASP A 339 -30.42 -11.46 8.32
N ALA A 340 -31.71 -11.26 8.55
CA ALA A 340 -32.26 -9.93 8.86
C ALA A 340 -31.84 -9.38 10.24
N ASN A 341 -31.26 -10.21 11.11
CA ASN A 341 -30.75 -9.81 12.42
C ASN A 341 -29.23 -9.50 12.40
N ASP A 342 -28.55 -9.80 11.29
CA ASP A 342 -27.15 -9.43 11.03
C ASP A 342 -27.05 -8.02 10.43
#